data_AF-X0T0S4-F1
#
_entry.id   AF-X0T0S4-F1
#
_cell.length_a   1.000
_cell.length_b   1.000
_cell.length_c   1.000
_cell.angle_alpha   90.00
_cell.angle_beta   90.00
_cell.angle_gamma   90.00
#
_symmetry.space_group_name_H-M   'P 1'
#
loop_
_entity.id
_entity.type
_entity.pdbx_description
1 polymer ?
#
loop_
_entity_poly.entity_id
_entity_poly.type
_entity_poly.pdbx_seq_one_letter_code
_entity_poly.pdbx_strand_id
1 'polypeptide(L)'
;MHRRHPSPPHVSSAAFLLAALASAVSAREPSWTLEFDFNAGTVGERVASLDAAGGTKYTVEQSFEGGKAAVLNARRGKESYGRWGGRVKFPGRLRKGDEIWWRVRTFWPKGMDYSANPRLKFLRVHTCTPEGKNRGYNDIYINKPESKIPFQFIYEGAHKWSPVSGEGDAIVPDKWETYEYYVKLDDRSVADGGQARIRFWKNGKLLRDVTDRKTLKLA
;
A
#
# COMPACT_ATOMS: atom_id res chain seq x y z
N MET A 1 -45.86 3.26 -85.39
CA MET A 1 -45.32 4.51 -84.81
C MET A 1 -45.05 4.25 -83.33
N HIS A 2 -43.89 4.70 -82.84
CA HIS A 2 -43.33 4.60 -81.48
C HIS A 2 -42.71 3.27 -81.01
N ARG A 3 -41.40 3.18 -81.29
CA ARG A 3 -40.39 2.47 -80.49
C ARG A 3 -40.43 2.96 -79.03
N ARG A 4 -40.34 2.05 -78.06
CA ARG A 4 -39.87 2.35 -76.69
C ARG A 4 -38.68 1.45 -76.35
N HIS A 5 -37.65 2.09 -75.82
CA HIS A 5 -36.35 1.52 -75.44
C HIS A 5 -36.45 0.62 -74.20
N PRO A 6 -35.56 -0.38 -74.06
CA PRO A 6 -35.36 -1.09 -72.80
C PRO A 6 -34.55 -0.22 -71.83
N SER A 7 -35.02 -0.11 -70.58
CA SER A 7 -34.27 0.50 -69.48
C SER A 7 -33.18 -0.46 -68.97
N PRO A 8 -31.98 0.03 -68.62
CA PRO A 8 -30.91 -0.80 -68.06
C PRO A 8 -31.19 -1.18 -66.58
N PRO A 9 -30.56 -2.26 -66.07
CA PRO A 9 -30.80 -2.76 -64.72
C PRO A 9 -30.19 -1.84 -63.64
N HIS A 10 -30.89 -1.74 -62.51
CA HIS A 10 -30.42 -1.08 -61.31
C HIS A 10 -29.23 -1.85 -60.70
N VAL A 11 -28.07 -1.19 -60.63
CA VAL A 11 -26.92 -1.66 -59.85
C VAL A 11 -27.20 -1.34 -58.37
N SER A 12 -27.37 -2.37 -57.55
CA SER A 12 -27.49 -2.23 -56.10
C SER A 12 -26.10 -2.02 -55.50
N SER A 13 -25.84 -0.83 -54.99
CA SER A 13 -24.60 -0.49 -54.28
C SER A 13 -24.55 -1.24 -52.94
N ALA A 14 -23.72 -2.26 -52.85
CA ALA A 14 -23.34 -2.89 -51.59
C ALA A 14 -22.51 -1.88 -50.76
N ALA A 15 -23.12 -1.32 -49.72
CA ALA A 15 -22.42 -0.52 -48.73
C ALA A 15 -21.54 -1.42 -47.85
N PHE A 16 -20.24 -1.44 -48.12
CA PHE A 16 -19.24 -2.01 -47.21
C PHE A 16 -19.15 -1.12 -45.96
N LEU A 17 -19.74 -1.58 -44.85
CA LEU A 17 -19.46 -1.00 -43.53
C LEU A 17 -18.06 -1.43 -43.10
N LEU A 18 -17.07 -0.54 -43.27
CA LEU A 18 -15.76 -0.70 -42.65
C LEU A 18 -15.90 -0.41 -41.15
N ALA A 19 -16.11 -1.45 -40.34
CA ALA A 19 -16.00 -1.33 -38.89
C ALA A 19 -14.52 -1.15 -38.53
N ALA A 20 -14.09 0.11 -38.35
CA ALA A 20 -12.78 0.41 -37.80
C ALA A 20 -12.73 -0.07 -36.33
N LEU A 21 -12.07 -1.19 -36.07
CA LEU A 21 -11.65 -1.55 -34.72
C LEU A 21 -10.59 -0.52 -34.27
N ALA A 22 -11.05 0.51 -33.56
CA ALA A 22 -10.16 1.37 -32.79
C ALA A 22 -9.60 0.52 -31.64
N SER A 23 -8.42 -0.05 -31.83
CA SER A 23 -7.62 -0.61 -30.74
C SER A 23 -7.32 0.51 -29.76
N ALA A 24 -8.11 0.59 -28.69
CA ALA A 24 -7.84 1.48 -27.57
C ALA A 24 -6.52 1.03 -26.94
N VAL A 25 -5.43 1.71 -27.30
CA VAL A 25 -4.18 1.63 -26.56
C VAL A 25 -4.47 2.25 -25.20
N SER A 26 -4.79 1.42 -24.22
CA SER A 26 -4.91 1.85 -22.83
C SER A 26 -3.56 2.43 -22.43
N ALA A 27 -3.47 3.75 -22.35
CA ALA A 27 -2.31 4.42 -21.79
C ALA A 27 -2.08 3.79 -20.41
N ARG A 28 -0.92 3.15 -20.23
CA ARG A 28 -0.53 2.60 -18.93
C ARG A 28 -0.34 3.79 -18.01
N GLU A 29 -1.20 3.91 -17.00
CA GLU A 29 -1.01 4.90 -15.93
C GLU A 29 0.44 4.80 -15.40
N PRO A 30 1.09 5.92 -15.09
CA PRO A 30 2.48 5.94 -14.67
C PRO A 30 2.66 5.08 -13.41
N SER A 31 3.39 3.98 -13.57
CA SER A 31 3.88 3.16 -12.46
C SER A 31 5.15 3.78 -11.91
N TRP A 32 5.25 3.89 -10.59
CA TRP A 32 6.44 4.37 -9.90
C TRP A 32 6.90 3.35 -8.86
N THR A 33 8.19 3.39 -8.54
CA THR A 33 8.80 2.65 -7.44
C THR A 33 9.68 3.62 -6.67
N LEU A 34 9.54 3.62 -5.36
CA LEU A 34 10.39 4.40 -4.46
C LEU A 34 11.26 3.44 -3.68
N GLU A 35 12.57 3.66 -3.70
CA GLU A 35 13.54 2.84 -2.99
C GLU A 35 14.30 3.69 -1.96
N PHE A 36 14.44 3.15 -0.76
CA PHE A 36 15.17 3.77 0.34
C PHE A 36 16.07 2.69 0.96
N ASP A 37 17.31 2.62 0.49
CA ASP A 37 18.31 1.63 0.93
C ASP A 37 19.13 2.10 2.14
N PHE A 38 19.18 3.41 2.36
CA PHE A 38 19.93 4.11 3.41
C PHE A 38 21.46 3.97 3.35
N ASN A 39 22.01 3.56 2.21
CA ASN A 39 23.45 3.35 2.03
C ASN A 39 24.22 4.67 1.85
N ALA A 40 23.56 5.67 1.27
CA ALA A 40 24.09 7.01 1.04
C ALA A 40 23.59 7.98 2.12
N GLY A 41 24.35 8.12 3.21
CA GLY A 41 24.07 9.06 4.30
C GLY A 41 25.19 9.08 5.34
N THR A 42 25.28 10.18 6.10
CA THR A 42 26.26 10.32 7.19
C THR A 42 25.67 9.76 8.48
N VAL A 43 26.43 8.90 9.17
CA VAL A 43 25.99 8.32 10.45
C VAL A 43 25.64 9.42 11.46
N GLY A 44 24.49 9.28 12.12
CA GLY A 44 23.97 10.26 13.08
C GLY A 44 23.16 11.41 12.48
N GLU A 45 23.25 11.64 11.17
CA GLU A 45 22.41 12.63 10.48
C GLU A 45 20.99 12.13 10.27
N ARG A 46 20.08 13.07 10.10
CA ARG A 46 18.66 12.84 9.87
C ARG A 46 18.41 12.21 8.49
N VAL A 47 17.55 11.19 8.44
CA VAL A 47 17.10 10.56 7.18
C VAL A 47 15.94 11.37 6.58
N ALA A 48 16.24 12.49 5.91
CA ALA A 48 15.24 13.46 5.46
C ALA A 48 14.14 12.88 4.54
N SER A 49 14.46 11.84 3.77
CA SER A 49 13.55 11.17 2.82
C SER A 49 12.42 10.39 3.49
N LEU A 50 12.62 9.95 4.73
CA LEU A 50 11.66 9.16 5.50
C LEU A 50 11.14 9.91 6.72
N ASP A 51 11.96 10.78 7.32
CA ASP A 51 11.73 11.28 8.65
C ASP A 51 10.59 12.29 8.75
N ALA A 52 9.43 11.82 9.21
CA ALA A 52 8.26 12.64 9.44
C ALA A 52 8.32 13.45 10.74
N ALA A 53 9.27 13.12 11.63
CA ALA A 53 9.08 13.30 13.06
C ALA A 53 10.35 13.78 13.80
N GLY A 54 11.47 13.91 13.08
CA GLY A 54 12.76 14.43 13.56
C GLY A 54 13.67 13.39 14.22
N GLY A 55 13.18 12.15 14.39
CA GLY A 55 13.84 11.11 15.19
C GLY A 55 14.60 10.06 14.39
N THR A 56 14.49 10.06 13.06
CA THR A 56 15.06 9.00 12.21
C THR A 56 16.46 9.39 11.75
N LYS A 57 17.46 8.56 12.06
CA LYS A 57 18.88 8.83 11.77
C LYS A 57 19.56 7.68 11.03
N TYR A 58 20.62 7.98 10.29
CA TYR A 58 21.49 6.95 9.74
C TYR A 58 22.31 6.29 10.86
N THR A 59 22.46 4.98 10.81
CA THR A 59 23.28 4.18 11.74
C THR A 59 24.08 3.11 11.00
N VAL A 60 25.11 2.60 11.66
CA VAL A 60 25.90 1.42 11.26
C VAL A 60 25.78 0.27 12.27
N GLU A 61 25.05 0.46 13.38
CA GLU A 61 24.92 -0.54 14.44
C GLU A 61 24.24 -1.84 13.96
N GLN A 62 23.28 -1.69 13.04
CA GLN A 62 22.60 -2.77 12.36
C GLN A 62 22.40 -2.36 10.90
N SER A 63 22.55 -3.31 9.99
CA SER A 63 22.33 -3.10 8.56
C SER A 63 21.81 -4.39 7.93
N PHE A 64 20.81 -4.27 7.07
CA PHE A 64 20.34 -5.40 6.27
C PHE A 64 21.28 -5.64 5.09
N GLU A 65 21.72 -4.56 4.45
CA GLU A 65 22.64 -4.56 3.31
C GLU A 65 23.38 -3.22 3.23
N GLY A 66 24.53 -3.19 2.55
CA GLY A 66 25.28 -1.95 2.26
C GLY A 66 25.90 -1.22 3.47
N GLY A 67 25.80 -1.79 4.67
CA GLY A 67 26.56 -1.37 5.85
C GLY A 67 25.93 -0.23 6.67
N LYS A 68 24.78 0.30 6.24
CA LYS A 68 23.99 1.29 7.00
C LYS A 68 22.52 0.91 7.09
N ALA A 69 21.79 1.64 7.94
CA ALA A 69 20.33 1.60 8.03
C ALA A 69 19.78 2.93 8.56
N ALA A 70 18.45 3.08 8.52
CA ALA A 70 17.72 4.09 9.28
C ALA A 70 17.30 3.53 10.65
N VAL A 71 17.68 4.20 11.74
CA VAL A 71 17.23 3.86 13.09
C VAL A 71 16.12 4.80 13.56
N LEU A 72 15.09 4.21 14.17
CA LEU A 72 13.98 4.92 14.79
C LEU A 72 13.98 4.64 16.29
N ASN A 73 14.44 5.62 17.09
CA ASN A 73 14.59 5.44 18.53
C ASN A 73 13.37 5.95 19.31
N ALA A 74 12.89 5.14 20.26
CA ALA A 74 11.95 5.53 21.29
C ALA A 74 12.67 5.49 22.65
N ARG A 75 12.66 6.61 23.40
CA ARG A 75 13.34 6.68 24.70
C ARG A 75 12.38 6.25 25.81
N ARG A 76 12.81 5.30 26.65
CA ARG A 76 12.06 4.85 27.83
C ARG A 76 11.64 6.06 28.69
N GLY A 77 10.38 6.07 29.13
CA GLY A 77 9.79 7.14 29.93
C GLY A 77 9.49 8.43 29.15
N LYS A 78 9.61 8.43 27.82
CA LYS A 78 9.21 9.55 26.96
C LYS A 78 8.16 9.11 25.96
N GLU A 79 7.14 9.93 25.80
CA GLU A 79 6.16 9.76 24.74
C GLU A 79 6.83 9.97 23.38
N SER A 80 6.62 9.01 22.46
CA SER A 80 7.17 9.03 21.11
C SER A 80 6.16 9.51 20.05
N TYR A 81 4.99 9.98 20.51
CA TYR A 81 3.93 10.50 19.65
C TYR A 81 4.44 11.67 18.79
N GLY A 82 4.22 11.57 17.48
CA GLY A 82 4.65 12.58 16.50
C GLY A 82 6.18 12.71 16.35
N ARG A 83 6.98 11.85 17.00
CA ARG A 83 8.45 11.86 16.98
C ARG A 83 9.07 10.57 16.45
N TRP A 84 8.26 9.52 16.32
CA TRP A 84 8.68 8.19 15.94
C TRP A 84 7.84 7.69 14.77
N GLY A 85 8.53 7.29 13.70
CA GLY A 85 7.93 6.79 12.46
C GLY A 85 8.47 7.49 11.21
N GLY A 86 8.12 6.94 10.06
CA GLY A 86 8.43 7.50 8.75
C GLY A 86 7.16 7.89 7.99
N ARG A 87 7.29 8.80 7.02
CA ARG A 87 6.23 9.13 6.07
C ARG A 87 6.82 9.34 4.69
N VAL A 88 6.29 8.60 3.72
CA VAL A 88 6.58 8.79 2.30
C VAL A 88 5.32 9.34 1.63
N LYS A 89 5.49 10.33 0.75
CA LYS A 89 4.41 10.81 -0.12
C LYS A 89 4.51 10.07 -1.44
N PHE A 90 3.37 9.62 -1.96
CA PHE A 90 3.32 9.07 -3.30
C PHE A 90 3.56 10.17 -4.35
N PRO A 91 4.25 9.87 -5.47
CA PRO A 91 4.46 10.83 -6.56
C PRO A 91 3.15 11.34 -7.18
N GLY A 92 2.09 10.54 -7.11
CA GLY A 92 0.76 10.87 -7.63
C GLY A 92 -0.36 10.56 -6.63
N ARG A 93 -1.56 11.07 -6.92
CA ARG A 93 -2.77 10.75 -6.16
C ARG A 93 -3.35 9.44 -6.67
N LEU A 94 -3.52 8.50 -5.75
CA LEU A 94 -4.14 7.21 -6.03
C LEU A 94 -5.66 7.29 -5.85
N ARG A 95 -6.39 6.50 -6.63
CA ARG A 95 -7.85 6.49 -6.77
C ARG A 95 -8.37 5.05 -6.67
N LYS A 96 -9.69 4.90 -6.73
CA LYS A 96 -10.34 3.59 -6.87
C LYS A 96 -9.76 2.86 -8.09
N GLY A 97 -9.45 1.58 -7.92
CA GLY A 97 -8.83 0.71 -8.92
C GLY A 97 -7.32 0.60 -8.78
N ASP A 98 -6.66 1.63 -8.21
CA ASP A 98 -5.22 1.65 -8.06
C ASP A 98 -4.73 0.67 -7.00
N GLU A 99 -3.48 0.26 -7.18
CA GLU A 99 -2.82 -0.73 -6.36
C GLU A 99 -1.54 -0.14 -5.77
N ILE A 100 -1.28 -0.50 -4.52
CA ILE A 100 -0.07 -0.12 -3.80
C ILE A 100 0.54 -1.38 -3.25
N TRP A 101 1.85 -1.51 -3.40
CA TRP A 101 2.64 -2.51 -2.71
C TRP A 101 3.86 -1.81 -2.14
N TRP A 102 4.10 -1.99 -0.84
CA TRP A 102 5.40 -1.66 -0.26
C TRP A 102 5.98 -2.80 0.55
N ARG A 103 7.31 -2.74 0.68
CA ARG A 103 8.13 -3.64 1.46
C ARG A 103 8.96 -2.82 2.44
N VAL A 104 9.02 -3.25 3.69
CA VAL A 104 9.97 -2.74 4.67
C VAL A 104 10.75 -3.90 5.26
N ARG A 105 12.03 -3.65 5.58
CA ARG A 105 12.85 -4.57 6.35
C ARG A 105 13.10 -3.93 7.70
N THR A 106 12.84 -4.67 8.76
CA THR A 106 12.88 -4.14 10.12
C THR A 106 13.66 -5.08 11.00
N PHE A 107 14.58 -4.51 11.76
CA PHE A 107 15.29 -5.19 12.83
C PHE A 107 14.71 -4.72 14.17
N TRP A 108 14.27 -5.66 14.99
CA TRP A 108 13.76 -5.38 16.33
C TRP A 108 14.80 -5.83 17.36
N PRO A 109 15.47 -4.92 18.08
CA PRO A 109 16.44 -5.30 19.10
C PRO A 109 15.80 -6.11 20.21
N LYS A 110 16.50 -7.13 20.72
CA LYS A 110 16.07 -7.86 21.90
C LYS A 110 15.90 -6.92 23.10
N GLY A 111 14.78 -7.11 23.80
CA GLY A 111 14.40 -6.27 24.93
C GLY A 111 13.73 -4.94 24.54
N MET A 112 13.56 -4.65 23.24
CA MET A 112 12.70 -3.55 22.81
C MET A 112 11.24 -3.85 23.18
N ASP A 113 10.65 -2.98 23.97
CA ASP A 113 9.21 -2.99 24.24
C ASP A 113 8.49 -2.22 23.12
N TYR A 114 7.75 -2.96 22.29
CA TYR A 114 6.90 -2.41 21.24
C TYR A 114 5.42 -2.38 21.63
N SER A 115 5.11 -2.54 22.92
CA SER A 115 3.76 -2.30 23.42
C SER A 115 3.36 -0.84 23.26
N ALA A 116 2.09 -0.61 22.96
CA ALA A 116 1.50 0.71 22.86
C ALA A 116 0.04 0.64 23.31
N ASN A 117 -0.53 1.79 23.69
CA ASN A 117 -1.93 1.90 24.07
C ASN A 117 -2.70 2.71 23.01
N PRO A 118 -3.67 2.13 22.27
CA PRO A 118 -4.12 0.74 22.36
C PRO A 118 -3.22 -0.27 21.63
N ARG A 119 -2.55 0.13 20.54
CA ARG A 119 -1.72 -0.73 19.67
C ARG A 119 -0.69 0.11 18.93
N LEU A 120 0.40 -0.51 18.49
CA LEU A 120 1.46 0.17 17.77
C LEU A 120 1.11 0.26 16.28
N LYS A 121 1.05 1.47 15.74
CA LYS A 121 0.86 1.70 14.31
C LYS A 121 2.14 1.30 13.57
N PHE A 122 2.03 0.44 12.56
CA PHE A 122 3.19 -0.08 11.85
C PHE A 122 3.22 0.37 10.38
N LEU A 123 2.32 -0.13 9.54
CA LEU A 123 2.25 0.22 8.11
C LEU A 123 0.90 0.83 7.79
N ARG A 124 0.87 2.00 7.15
CA ARG A 124 -0.35 2.81 7.02
C ARG A 124 -0.50 3.44 5.64
N VAL A 125 -1.62 3.18 4.95
CA VAL A 125 -2.03 3.99 3.79
C VAL A 125 -2.99 5.07 4.28
N HIS A 126 -2.63 6.35 4.16
CA HIS A 126 -3.56 7.43 4.40
C HIS A 126 -4.52 7.58 3.22
N THR A 127 -5.83 7.58 3.49
CA THR A 127 -6.87 7.94 2.51
C THR A 127 -7.37 9.34 2.80
N CYS A 128 -7.60 10.13 1.76
CA CYS A 128 -8.04 11.52 1.91
C CYS A 128 -9.03 11.94 0.82
N THR A 129 -9.74 13.04 1.05
CA THR A 129 -10.53 13.72 0.01
C THR A 129 -9.62 14.31 -1.07
N PRO A 130 -10.16 14.74 -2.22
CA PRO A 130 -9.37 15.50 -3.20
C PRO A 130 -8.68 16.72 -2.58
N GLU A 131 -9.29 17.38 -1.61
CA GLU A 131 -8.73 18.54 -0.87
C GLU A 131 -7.72 18.13 0.21
N GLY A 132 -7.47 16.84 0.39
CA GLY A 132 -6.51 16.32 1.36
C GLY A 132 -7.06 16.12 2.77
N LYS A 133 -8.37 16.24 3.00
CA LYS A 133 -8.97 15.98 4.32
C LYS A 133 -8.93 14.49 4.65
N ASN A 134 -8.60 14.14 5.89
CA ASN A 134 -8.48 12.76 6.34
C ASN A 134 -9.80 11.97 6.13
N ARG A 135 -9.72 10.80 5.49
CA ARG A 135 -10.82 9.83 5.31
C ARG A 135 -10.55 8.48 5.97
N GLY A 136 -9.51 8.41 6.80
CA GLY A 136 -9.07 7.22 7.50
C GLY A 136 -7.83 6.61 6.87
N TYR A 137 -7.42 5.47 7.41
CA TYR A 137 -6.21 4.78 7.00
C TYR A 137 -6.48 3.29 6.82
N ASN A 138 -5.76 2.66 5.88
CA ASN A 138 -5.61 1.21 5.82
C ASN A 138 -4.37 0.85 6.63
N ASP A 139 -4.57 0.37 7.85
CA ASP A 139 -3.52 0.22 8.85
C ASP A 139 -3.24 -1.25 9.15
N ILE A 140 -1.95 -1.59 9.18
CA ILE A 140 -1.42 -2.74 9.90
C ILE A 140 -0.90 -2.23 11.24
N TYR A 141 -1.38 -2.85 12.30
CA TYR A 141 -0.95 -2.64 13.68
C TYR A 141 -0.15 -3.83 14.17
N ILE A 142 0.83 -3.55 15.04
CA ILE A 142 1.49 -4.53 15.90
C ILE A 142 0.75 -4.53 17.24
N ASN A 143 0.29 -5.71 17.65
CA ASN A 143 -0.24 -5.93 18.98
C ASN A 143 0.90 -6.12 20.00
N LYS A 144 0.54 -6.11 21.28
CA LYS A 144 1.50 -6.34 22.36
C LYS A 144 2.20 -7.71 22.21
N PRO A 145 3.45 -7.86 22.69
CA PRO A 145 4.24 -9.08 22.52
C PRO A 145 3.54 -10.39 22.92
N GLU A 146 2.69 -10.34 23.95
CA GLU A 146 1.94 -11.49 24.47
C GLU A 146 0.69 -11.87 23.64
N SER A 147 0.38 -11.12 22.59
CA SER A 147 -0.79 -11.37 21.77
C SER A 147 -0.61 -12.60 20.87
N LYS A 148 -1.61 -13.49 20.87
CA LYS A 148 -1.73 -14.59 19.88
C LYS A 148 -2.01 -14.10 18.45
N ILE A 149 -2.27 -12.80 18.28
CA ILE A 149 -2.47 -12.15 16.98
C ILE A 149 -1.46 -11.01 16.88
N PRO A 150 -0.19 -11.28 16.52
CA PRO A 150 0.87 -10.27 16.46
C PRO A 150 0.53 -9.05 15.59
N PHE A 151 -0.17 -9.28 14.47
CA PHE A 151 -0.53 -8.23 13.51
C PHE A 151 -2.04 -8.19 13.25
N GLN A 152 -2.59 -6.98 13.23
CA GLN A 152 -4.01 -6.75 12.92
C GLN A 152 -4.17 -5.66 11.88
N PHE A 153 -5.17 -5.85 11.02
CA PHE A 153 -5.58 -4.87 10.02
C PHE A 153 -6.85 -4.13 10.47
N ILE A 154 -6.93 -2.84 10.12
CA ILE A 154 -8.17 -2.07 10.13
C ILE A 154 -8.18 -1.09 8.94
N TYR A 155 -9.35 -0.92 8.32
CA TYR A 155 -9.65 0.30 7.58
C TYR A 155 -10.45 1.23 8.47
N GLU A 156 -9.86 2.37 8.86
CA GLU A 156 -10.52 3.32 9.77
C GLU A 156 -11.85 3.85 9.20
N GLY A 157 -12.02 3.89 7.87
CA GLY A 157 -13.29 4.31 7.25
C GLY A 157 -14.45 3.30 7.36
N ALA A 158 -14.21 2.12 7.95
CA ALA A 158 -15.22 1.09 8.19
C ALA A 158 -15.21 0.54 9.64
N HIS A 159 -14.16 0.81 10.43
CA HIS A 159 -14.03 0.42 11.84
C HIS A 159 -14.16 -1.09 12.14
N LYS A 160 -13.81 -1.96 11.18
CA LYS A 160 -13.78 -3.42 11.36
C LYS A 160 -12.34 -3.92 11.46
N TRP A 161 -11.98 -4.51 12.60
CA TRP A 161 -10.68 -5.13 12.83
C TRP A 161 -10.58 -6.51 12.19
N SER A 162 -9.38 -6.94 11.80
CA SER A 162 -9.12 -8.32 11.40
C SER A 162 -7.73 -8.81 11.76
N PRO A 163 -7.61 -10.05 12.25
CA PRO A 163 -6.30 -10.70 12.34
C PRO A 163 -5.72 -10.85 10.95
N VAL A 164 -4.44 -10.50 10.80
CA VAL A 164 -3.67 -10.74 9.57
C VAL A 164 -2.45 -11.64 9.83
N SER A 165 -2.38 -12.23 11.02
CA SER A 165 -1.35 -13.17 11.43
C SER A 165 -1.87 -14.11 12.53
N GLY A 166 -1.11 -15.16 12.83
CA GLY A 166 -1.32 -16.04 13.98
C GLY A 166 -0.14 -16.05 14.95
N GLU A 167 -0.24 -16.87 15.99
CA GLU A 167 0.74 -16.95 17.10
C GLU A 167 2.17 -17.24 16.62
N GLY A 168 2.33 -18.10 15.60
CA GLY A 168 3.62 -18.44 15.01
C GLY A 168 4.28 -17.35 14.16
N ASP A 169 3.60 -16.21 13.96
CA ASP A 169 4.12 -15.12 13.13
C ASP A 169 4.68 -13.95 13.96
N ALA A 170 4.82 -14.10 15.29
CA ALA A 170 5.33 -13.06 16.19
C ALA A 170 6.70 -12.51 15.76
N ILE A 171 6.98 -11.25 16.10
CA ILE A 171 8.27 -10.60 15.84
C ILE A 171 9.38 -11.42 16.49
N VAL A 172 10.42 -11.74 15.72
CA VAL A 172 11.61 -12.43 16.24
C VAL A 172 12.70 -11.40 16.51
N PRO A 173 13.06 -11.14 17.79
CA PRO A 173 14.08 -10.17 18.11
C PRO A 173 15.47 -10.56 17.59
N ASP A 174 16.33 -9.56 17.43
CA ASP A 174 17.69 -9.67 16.90
C ASP A 174 17.78 -10.32 15.51
N LYS A 175 16.71 -10.18 14.72
CA LYS A 175 16.66 -10.62 13.32
C LYS A 175 16.06 -9.55 12.44
N TRP A 176 16.59 -9.46 11.22
CA TRP A 176 15.93 -8.74 10.15
C TRP A 176 14.72 -9.53 9.68
N GLU A 177 13.57 -8.88 9.69
CA GLU A 177 12.32 -9.42 9.15
C GLU A 177 11.85 -8.53 8.00
N THR A 178 11.37 -9.16 6.94
CA THR A 178 10.78 -8.46 5.79
C THR A 178 9.26 -8.48 5.92
N TYR A 179 8.65 -7.31 5.84
CA TYR A 179 7.21 -7.13 5.86
C TYR A 179 6.75 -6.54 4.53
N GLU A 180 5.71 -7.12 3.96
CA GLU A 180 5.13 -6.62 2.71
C GLU A 180 3.64 -6.40 2.90
N TYR A 181 3.14 -5.32 2.32
CA TYR A 181 1.75 -4.94 2.46
C TYR A 181 1.25 -4.38 1.14
N TYR A 182 0.17 -4.98 0.67
CA TYR A 182 -0.50 -4.65 -0.58
C TYR A 182 -1.90 -4.14 -0.27
N VAL A 183 -2.31 -3.10 -1.01
CA VAL A 183 -3.65 -2.51 -0.95
C VAL A 183 -4.15 -2.27 -2.36
N LYS A 184 -5.28 -2.86 -2.71
CA LYS A 184 -6.12 -2.45 -3.85
C LYS A 184 -7.23 -1.54 -3.36
N LEU A 185 -7.28 -0.33 -3.89
CA LEU A 185 -8.22 0.70 -3.45
C LEU A 185 -9.59 0.49 -4.11
N ASP A 186 -10.61 0.17 -3.30
CA ASP A 186 -11.99 0.10 -3.76
C ASP A 186 -12.94 0.42 -2.60
N ASP A 187 -14.09 0.99 -2.93
CA ASP A 187 -15.15 1.35 -1.99
C ASP A 187 -16.13 0.21 -1.75
N ARG A 188 -15.98 -0.91 -2.46
CA ARG A 188 -16.76 -2.14 -2.28
C ARG A 188 -15.87 -3.34 -2.00
N SER A 189 -16.34 -4.24 -1.14
CA SER A 189 -15.70 -5.54 -0.91
C SER A 189 -15.79 -6.43 -2.16
N VAL A 190 -15.03 -7.52 -2.22
CA VAL A 190 -15.16 -8.49 -3.31
C VAL A 190 -16.53 -9.16 -3.31
N ALA A 191 -17.08 -9.46 -2.13
CA ALA A 191 -18.40 -10.07 -2.00
C ALA A 191 -19.51 -9.14 -2.52
N ASP A 192 -19.30 -7.82 -2.50
CA ASP A 192 -20.23 -6.80 -3.00
C ASP A 192 -19.92 -6.37 -4.46
N GLY A 193 -19.17 -7.19 -5.21
CA GLY A 193 -18.82 -6.92 -6.61
C GLY A 193 -17.75 -5.82 -6.79
N GLY A 194 -16.97 -5.52 -5.76
CA GLY A 194 -15.79 -4.67 -5.81
C GLY A 194 -14.49 -5.46 -6.01
N GLN A 195 -13.37 -4.75 -5.89
CA GLN A 195 -12.02 -5.30 -5.99
C GLN A 195 -11.16 -4.96 -4.77
N ALA A 196 -11.74 -4.46 -3.67
CA ALA A 196 -10.99 -4.12 -2.47
C ALA A 196 -10.25 -5.35 -1.97
N ARG A 197 -8.94 -5.19 -1.77
CA ARG A 197 -8.08 -6.28 -1.31
C ARG A 197 -6.93 -5.74 -0.50
N ILE A 198 -6.62 -6.45 0.57
CA ILE A 198 -5.40 -6.31 1.35
C ILE A 198 -4.66 -7.63 1.32
N ARG A 199 -3.34 -7.60 1.17
CA ARG A 199 -2.50 -8.76 1.44
C ARG A 199 -1.34 -8.37 2.33
N PHE A 200 -0.97 -9.23 3.25
CA PHE A 200 0.13 -9.01 4.18
C PHE A 200 1.05 -10.23 4.21
N TRP A 201 2.35 -9.99 4.06
CA TRP A 201 3.38 -11.01 4.09
C TRP A 201 4.43 -10.70 5.16
N LYS A 202 5.04 -11.77 5.66
CA LYS A 202 6.22 -11.73 6.51
C LYS A 202 7.23 -12.74 5.99
N ASN A 203 8.46 -12.30 5.75
CA ASN A 203 9.56 -13.13 5.25
C ASN A 203 9.16 -13.95 4.00
N GLY A 204 8.46 -13.33 3.05
CA GLY A 204 7.98 -13.97 1.82
C GLY A 204 6.74 -14.86 1.99
N LYS A 205 6.31 -15.19 3.21
CA LYS A 205 5.10 -15.98 3.48
C LYS A 205 3.87 -15.07 3.49
N LEU A 206 2.88 -15.35 2.65
CA LEU A 206 1.57 -14.70 2.69
C LEU A 206 0.85 -15.12 3.99
N LEU A 207 0.62 -14.16 4.88
CA LEU A 207 -0.08 -14.42 6.14
C LEU A 207 -1.60 -14.28 5.99
N ARG A 208 -2.04 -13.31 5.18
CA ARG A 208 -3.47 -13.05 4.97
C ARG A 208 -3.76 -12.38 3.63
N ASP A 209 -4.87 -12.78 3.03
CA ASP A 209 -5.58 -12.07 1.95
C ASP A 209 -6.98 -11.67 2.50
N VAL A 210 -7.28 -10.39 2.55
CA VAL A 210 -8.54 -9.83 3.08
C VAL A 210 -9.31 -9.18 1.95
N THR A 211 -10.53 -9.65 1.71
CA THR A 211 -11.40 -9.22 0.59
C THR A 211 -12.81 -8.84 1.03
N ASP A 212 -13.14 -9.00 2.32
CA ASP A 212 -14.49 -8.90 2.88
C ASP A 212 -14.88 -7.49 3.35
N ARG A 213 -14.23 -6.45 2.79
CA ARG A 213 -14.44 -5.04 3.13
C ARG A 213 -13.89 -4.13 2.06
N LYS A 214 -14.30 -2.87 2.10
CA LYS A 214 -13.70 -1.76 1.35
C LYS A 214 -12.36 -1.32 1.93
N THR A 215 -11.53 -0.71 1.09
CA THR A 215 -10.22 -0.09 1.41
C THR A 215 -10.21 1.41 1.11
N LEU A 216 -11.29 1.92 0.54
CA LEU A 216 -11.49 3.32 0.22
C LEU A 216 -12.89 3.76 0.62
N LYS A 217 -13.06 5.05 0.92
CA LYS A 217 -14.36 5.70 1.10
C LYS A 217 -14.48 6.76 0.01
N LEU A 218 -15.44 6.60 -0.90
CA LEU A 218 -15.76 7.65 -1.86
C LEU A 218 -16.44 8.83 -1.16
N ALA A 219 -16.40 9.97 -1.85
CA ALA A 219 -16.97 11.22 -1.38
C ALA A 219 -18.48 11.10 -1.17
#